data_AF-A0A370B0E0-F1
#
_entry.id   AF-A0A370B0E0-F1
#
_cell.length_a   1.000
_cell.length_b   1.000
_cell.length_c   1.000
_cell.angle_alpha   90.00
_cell.angle_beta   90.00
_cell.angle_gamma   90.00
#
_symmetry.space_group_name_H-M   'P 1'
#
loop_
_entity.id
_entity.type
_entity.pdbx_description
1 polymer ?
#
loop_
_entity_poly.entity_id
_entity_poly.type
_entity_poly.pdbx_seq_one_letter_code
_entity_poly.pdbx_strand_id
1 'polypeptide(L)'
;MARVRAKGMWLELHRSNRPVTGASRAPDAVAAAVRAGDLVVATVPLGAYERLPAAELAGRTVFDTMNYYPERDGRIAALDAGGLTTSALVRRHLAGAHVVKAFNNIDFRRLFTLARPVGAADRSALPLAGDDEAAKERVARLLDTLGYDAVDTGTLDASWRSEPGTPVYVQPYLRARPEGLSEEDARRWFFDTPGVPVPAERVRELTASAVRGPAGGSRAALADG
;
A
#
# COMPACT_ATOMS: atom_id res chain seq x y z
N MET A 1 25.62 -28.71 -9.47
CA MET A 1 24.56 -29.12 -8.52
C MET A 1 24.92 -28.57 -7.15
N ALA A 2 24.36 -27.42 -6.76
CA ALA A 2 24.62 -26.80 -5.46
C ALA A 2 23.36 -26.09 -4.95
N ARG A 3 22.88 -26.52 -3.77
CA ARG A 3 21.71 -25.98 -3.07
C ARG A 3 22.11 -24.69 -2.35
N VAL A 4 21.34 -23.62 -2.53
CA VAL A 4 21.45 -22.40 -1.70
C VAL A 4 20.33 -22.44 -0.65
N ARG A 5 20.71 -22.53 0.63
CA ARG A 5 19.83 -22.30 1.78
C ARG A 5 19.73 -20.80 2.02
N ALA A 6 18.53 -20.24 1.93
CA ALA A 6 18.27 -18.86 2.32
C ALA A 6 18.20 -18.76 3.86
N LYS A 7 19.14 -18.04 4.46
CA LYS A 7 19.10 -17.60 5.85
C LYS A 7 19.59 -16.15 5.88
N GLY A 8 18.67 -15.22 6.12
CA GLY A 8 18.89 -13.92 6.74
C GLY A 8 19.73 -12.88 6.00
N MET A 9 19.20 -11.65 6.00
CA MET A 9 19.95 -10.38 5.87
C MET A 9 20.29 -9.95 4.43
N TRP A 10 19.58 -8.92 3.94
CA TRP A 10 20.10 -8.06 2.88
C TRP A 10 20.45 -6.70 3.48
N LEU A 11 21.74 -6.38 3.35
CA LEU A 11 22.36 -5.10 3.56
C LEU A 11 23.41 -4.99 2.46
N GLU A 12 23.06 -4.40 1.30
CA GLU A 12 24.03 -3.78 0.39
C GLU A 12 23.31 -2.94 -0.69
N LEU A 13 22.93 -1.73 -0.29
CA LEU A 13 22.84 -0.56 -1.18
C LEU A 13 23.83 0.47 -0.62
N HIS A 14 24.63 1.05 -1.52
CA HIS A 14 25.92 1.66 -1.19
C HIS A 14 25.88 2.86 -0.22
N ARG A 15 26.96 2.91 0.57
CA ARG A 15 27.50 3.94 1.49
C ARG A 15 26.50 4.99 2.01
N SER A 16 26.17 4.83 3.29
CA SER A 16 25.48 5.79 4.16
C SER A 16 23.97 5.91 3.97
N ASN A 17 23.22 4.86 4.30
CA ASN A 17 21.96 5.08 5.01
C ASN A 17 21.51 3.82 5.75
N ARG A 18 21.49 3.90 7.09
CA ARG A 18 20.83 2.86 7.89
C ARG A 18 19.33 2.88 7.55
N PRO A 19 18.67 1.72 7.37
CA PRO A 19 17.23 1.70 7.22
C PRO A 19 16.60 2.31 8.47
N VAL A 20 15.80 3.36 8.30
CA VAL A 20 14.95 3.88 9.37
C VAL A 20 13.78 2.90 9.52
N THR A 21 14.03 1.79 10.19
CA THR A 21 12.97 0.89 10.65
C THR A 21 12.18 1.62 11.73
N GLY A 22 10.86 1.71 11.57
CA GLY A 22 9.92 2.51 12.37
C GLY A 22 9.74 2.13 13.85
N ALA A 23 10.79 1.67 14.53
CA ALA A 23 10.79 1.35 15.96
C ALA A 23 11.57 2.35 16.84
N SER A 24 12.08 3.46 16.27
CA SER A 24 12.82 4.49 17.02
C SER A 24 11.99 5.76 17.21
N ARG A 25 11.39 5.90 18.41
CA ARG A 25 10.62 7.07 18.88
C ARG A 25 11.51 8.30 19.15
N ALA A 26 12.00 8.97 18.11
CA ALA A 26 12.51 10.33 18.24
C ALA A 26 11.99 11.18 17.08
N PRO A 27 11.31 12.33 17.34
CA PRO A 27 10.92 13.29 16.30
C PRO A 27 12.07 13.60 15.32
N ASP A 28 13.30 13.69 15.85
CA ASP A 28 14.50 13.97 15.08
C ASP A 28 14.86 12.87 14.07
N ALA A 29 14.57 11.60 14.36
CA ALA A 29 14.84 10.48 13.45
C ALA A 29 13.88 10.50 12.25
N VAL A 30 12.61 10.86 12.49
CA VAL A 30 11.61 11.01 11.41
C VAL A 30 11.98 12.21 10.54
N ALA A 31 12.29 13.35 11.14
CA ALA A 31 12.69 14.54 10.41
C ALA A 31 13.99 14.31 9.60
N ALA A 32 14.95 13.55 10.14
CA ALA A 32 16.17 13.16 9.43
C ALA A 32 15.88 12.24 8.23
N ALA A 33 14.99 11.26 8.38
CA ALA A 33 14.59 10.38 7.29
C ALA A 33 13.94 11.17 6.14
N VAL A 34 13.06 12.12 6.48
CA VAL A 34 12.43 13.01 5.50
C VAL A 34 13.48 13.84 4.78
N ARG A 35 14.42 14.49 5.48
CA ARG A 35 15.46 15.31 4.83
C ARG A 35 16.32 14.53 3.83
N ALA A 36 16.51 13.22 4.03
CA ALA A 36 17.40 12.39 3.23
C ALA A 36 16.82 11.89 1.89
N GLY A 37 15.51 12.03 1.61
CA GLY A 37 14.91 11.49 0.38
C GLY A 37 13.75 12.30 -0.20
N ASP A 38 13.70 12.43 -1.53
CA ASP A 38 12.67 13.18 -2.26
C ASP A 38 11.28 12.49 -2.26
N LEU A 39 11.27 11.19 -1.95
CA LEU A 39 10.09 10.36 -1.77
C LEU A 39 10.09 9.74 -0.37
N VAL A 40 8.99 9.93 0.37
CA VAL A 40 8.80 9.38 1.72
C VAL A 40 7.66 8.37 1.68
N VAL A 41 7.90 7.15 2.14
CA VAL A 41 6.85 6.12 2.28
C VAL A 41 6.17 6.27 3.63
N ALA A 42 4.89 6.63 3.63
CA ALA A 42 4.05 6.74 4.81
C ALA A 42 3.29 5.42 5.03
N THR A 43 3.77 4.60 5.96
CA THR A 43 3.22 3.27 6.26
C THR A 43 2.89 3.11 7.74
N VAL A 44 1.92 3.88 8.21
CA VAL A 44 1.40 3.84 9.59
C VAL A 44 -0.07 3.42 9.61
N PRO A 45 -0.62 2.95 10.74
CA PRO A 45 -2.07 2.87 10.90
C PRO A 45 -2.72 4.23 10.59
N LEU A 46 -3.85 4.23 9.87
CA LEU A 46 -4.49 5.48 9.46
C LEU A 46 -4.85 6.35 10.67
N GLY A 47 -5.24 5.77 11.81
CA GLY A 47 -5.51 6.53 13.04
C GLY A 47 -4.31 7.33 13.59
N ALA A 48 -3.11 7.14 13.03
CA ALA A 48 -1.90 7.89 13.38
C ALA A 48 -1.48 8.92 12.31
N TYR A 49 -2.28 9.17 11.27
CA TYR A 49 -1.91 10.04 10.14
C TYR A 49 -1.53 11.47 10.56
N GLU A 50 -2.17 12.02 11.59
CA GLU A 50 -1.86 13.37 12.13
C GLU A 50 -0.48 13.46 12.78
N ARG A 51 0.15 12.32 13.09
CA ARG A 51 1.52 12.26 13.61
C ARG A 51 2.57 12.40 12.51
N LEU A 52 2.17 12.39 11.24
CA LEU A 52 3.09 12.65 10.14
C LEU A 52 3.53 14.13 10.18
N PRO A 53 4.83 14.42 10.06
CA PRO A 53 5.37 15.77 10.23
C PRO A 53 5.09 16.64 8.99
N ALA A 54 3.95 17.33 8.98
CA ALA A 54 3.45 18.05 7.80
C ALA A 54 4.40 19.14 7.30
N ALA A 55 5.07 19.87 8.20
CA ALA A 55 6.00 20.93 7.84
C ALA A 55 7.24 20.38 7.12
N GLU A 56 7.78 19.27 7.61
CA GLU A 56 8.95 18.60 7.06
C GLU A 56 8.65 17.90 5.73
N LEU A 57 7.40 17.46 5.54
CA LEU A 57 6.93 16.82 4.31
C LEU A 57 6.48 17.81 3.23
N ALA A 58 6.46 19.11 3.51
CA ALA A 58 6.10 20.12 2.52
C ALA A 58 7.01 20.06 1.28
N GLY A 59 6.41 20.08 0.09
CA GLY A 59 7.07 19.92 -1.21
C GLY A 59 7.56 18.50 -1.53
N ARG A 60 7.41 17.54 -0.62
CA ARG A 60 7.85 16.15 -0.83
C ARG A 60 6.78 15.29 -1.47
N THR A 61 7.21 14.23 -2.16
CA THR A 61 6.28 13.17 -2.56
C THR A 61 6.07 12.21 -1.40
N VAL A 62 4.82 12.05 -0.98
CA VAL A 62 4.43 11.13 0.09
C VAL A 62 3.70 9.96 -0.53
N PHE A 63 4.36 8.81 -0.52
CA PHE A 63 3.78 7.54 -0.92
C PHE A 63 2.96 6.97 0.24
N ASP A 64 1.65 7.16 0.19
CA ASP A 64 0.67 6.71 1.17
C ASP A 64 0.24 5.25 0.89
N THR A 65 0.49 4.36 1.85
CA THR A 65 0.09 2.94 1.79
C THR A 65 -1.07 2.61 2.75
N MET A 66 -1.72 3.62 3.33
CA MET A 66 -2.63 3.46 4.45
C MET A 66 -4.03 2.98 4.01
N ASN A 67 -4.70 2.30 4.93
CA ASN A 67 -6.08 1.84 4.78
C ASN A 67 -6.83 2.14 6.09
N TYR A 68 -8.13 2.41 5.98
CA TYR A 68 -8.99 2.62 7.15
C TYR A 68 -9.56 1.31 7.66
N TYR A 69 -9.36 1.05 8.95
CA TYR A 69 -9.97 -0.06 9.67
C TYR A 69 -10.53 0.50 10.99
N PRO A 70 -11.84 0.74 11.10
CA PRO A 70 -12.45 1.35 12.30
C PRO A 70 -12.06 0.67 13.62
N GLU A 71 -11.93 -0.67 13.60
CA GLU A 71 -11.51 -1.48 14.76
C GLU A 71 -10.09 -1.14 15.26
N ARG A 72 -9.20 -0.71 14.34
CA ARG A 72 -7.80 -0.37 14.63
C ARG A 72 -7.60 1.13 14.80
N ASP A 73 -8.26 1.91 13.97
CA ASP A 73 -8.01 3.35 13.80
C ASP A 73 -8.96 4.22 14.64
N GLY A 74 -9.97 3.61 15.26
CA GLY A 74 -11.11 4.35 15.81
C GLY A 74 -12.05 4.85 14.71
N ARG A 75 -13.20 5.41 15.10
CA ARG A 75 -14.16 5.97 14.15
C ARG A 75 -13.73 7.37 13.71
N ILE A 76 -13.57 7.56 12.40
CA ILE A 76 -13.21 8.84 11.78
C ILE A 76 -14.45 9.35 11.03
N ALA A 77 -15.16 10.32 11.63
CA ALA A 77 -16.46 10.78 11.16
C ALA A 77 -16.49 11.21 9.68
N ALA A 78 -15.42 11.85 9.19
CA ALA A 78 -15.33 12.29 7.79
C ALA A 78 -15.27 11.11 6.79
N LEU A 79 -14.68 9.98 7.19
CA LEU A 79 -14.65 8.76 6.39
C LEU A 79 -15.97 8.00 6.51
N ASP A 80 -16.49 7.89 7.74
CA ASP A 80 -17.74 7.20 8.03
C ASP A 80 -18.95 7.83 7.30
N ALA A 81 -18.94 9.15 7.15
CA ALA A 81 -19.95 9.89 6.38
C ALA A 81 -19.76 9.79 4.85
N GLY A 82 -18.69 9.16 4.36
CA GLY A 82 -18.37 9.08 2.95
C GLY A 82 -17.95 10.43 2.32
N GLY A 83 -17.69 11.46 3.13
CA GLY A 83 -17.29 12.79 2.64
C GLY A 83 -15.86 12.85 2.12
N LEU A 84 -15.01 11.87 2.48
CA LEU A 84 -13.61 11.78 2.08
C LEU A 84 -13.19 10.34 1.77
N THR A 85 -12.14 10.20 0.96
CA THR A 85 -11.33 8.99 0.86
C THR A 85 -10.23 9.00 1.92
N THR A 86 -9.62 7.85 2.20
CA THR A 86 -8.53 7.76 3.19
C THR A 86 -7.35 8.66 2.83
N SER A 87 -6.93 8.66 1.57
CA SER A 87 -5.79 9.47 1.13
C SER A 87 -6.16 10.93 0.91
N ALA A 88 -7.44 11.27 0.64
CA ALA A 88 -7.89 12.66 0.68
C ALA A 88 -7.88 13.25 2.10
N LEU A 89 -8.18 12.44 3.13
CA LEU A 89 -8.00 12.83 4.54
C LEU A 89 -6.52 13.09 4.85
N VAL A 90 -5.63 12.19 4.42
CA VAL A 90 -4.17 12.35 4.60
C VAL A 90 -3.66 13.60 3.89
N ARG A 91 -4.10 13.87 2.65
CA ARG A 91 -3.78 15.10 1.91
C ARG A 91 -4.20 16.35 2.66
N ARG A 92 -5.33 16.37 3.37
CA ARG A 92 -5.75 17.54 4.16
C ARG A 92 -4.75 17.87 5.27
N HIS A 93 -4.23 16.85 5.96
CA HIS A 93 -3.18 17.03 6.97
C HIS A 93 -1.85 17.44 6.33
N LEU A 94 -1.50 16.80 5.22
CA LEU A 94 -0.27 17.04 4.46
C LEU A 94 -0.49 18.01 3.29
N ALA A 95 -1.18 19.13 3.54
CA ALA A 95 -1.60 20.06 2.48
C ALA A 95 -0.44 20.64 1.64
N GLY A 96 0.76 20.68 2.21
CA GLY A 96 1.97 21.12 1.50
C GLY A 96 2.69 20.01 0.72
N ALA A 97 2.29 18.74 0.82
CA ALA A 97 2.96 17.61 0.19
C ALA A 97 2.22 17.10 -1.05
N HIS A 98 2.92 16.35 -1.90
CA HIS A 98 2.35 15.65 -3.05
C HIS A 98 2.03 14.20 -2.65
N VAL A 99 0.82 13.96 -2.14
CA VAL A 99 0.38 12.64 -1.68
C VAL A 99 -0.04 11.76 -2.87
N VAL A 100 0.48 10.53 -2.91
CA VAL A 100 0.13 9.51 -3.88
C VAL A 100 -0.18 8.21 -3.15
N LYS A 101 -1.38 7.66 -3.37
CA LYS A 101 -1.80 6.37 -2.83
C LYS A 101 -1.34 5.25 -3.75
N ALA A 102 -0.72 4.21 -3.22
CA ALA A 102 -0.49 2.92 -3.88
C ALA A 102 -0.17 1.85 -2.83
N PHE A 103 0.09 0.60 -3.21
CA PHE A 103 0.40 -0.55 -2.32
C PHE A 103 -0.68 -0.94 -1.31
N ASN A 104 -1.68 -0.09 -1.10
CA ASN A 104 -2.70 -0.31 -0.10
C ASN A 104 -3.57 -1.55 -0.42
N ASN A 105 -3.66 -1.95 -1.68
CA ASN A 105 -4.54 -3.02 -2.16
C ASN A 105 -3.90 -4.43 -2.18
N ILE A 106 -2.65 -4.58 -1.77
CA ILE A 106 -1.94 -5.88 -1.76
C ILE A 106 -1.46 -6.19 -0.34
N ASP A 107 -1.54 -7.46 0.07
CA ASP A 107 -1.04 -7.87 1.38
C ASP A 107 0.49 -8.01 1.38
N PHE A 108 1.10 -7.86 2.56
CA PHE A 108 2.55 -7.86 2.72
C PHE A 108 3.24 -9.13 2.22
N ARG A 109 2.58 -10.29 2.25
CA ARG A 109 3.17 -11.55 1.78
C ARG A 109 3.24 -11.56 0.27
N ARG A 110 2.12 -11.20 -0.40
CA ARG A 110 2.05 -11.13 -1.87
C ARG A 110 2.91 -10.01 -2.42
N LEU A 111 3.00 -8.87 -1.72
CA LEU A 111 3.94 -7.80 -2.05
C LEU A 111 5.40 -8.27 -2.08
N PHE A 112 5.76 -9.26 -1.27
CA PHE A 112 7.11 -9.83 -1.29
C PHE A 112 7.27 -10.91 -2.37
N THR A 113 6.26 -11.77 -2.56
CA THR A 113 6.39 -12.96 -3.41
C THR A 113 6.05 -12.74 -4.89
N LEU A 114 5.30 -11.68 -5.21
CA LEU A 114 4.85 -11.38 -6.59
C LEU A 114 5.75 -10.41 -7.35
N ALA A 115 6.80 -9.86 -6.72
CA ALA A 115 7.74 -8.99 -7.41
C ALA A 115 8.39 -9.71 -8.61
N ARG A 116 8.39 -9.07 -9.78
CA ARG A 116 8.99 -9.61 -11.01
C ARG A 116 9.79 -8.53 -11.76
N PRO A 117 10.89 -8.91 -12.44
CA PRO A 117 11.64 -7.97 -13.25
C PRO A 117 10.79 -7.40 -14.39
N VAL A 118 11.20 -6.24 -14.91
CA VAL A 118 10.60 -5.60 -16.08
C VAL A 118 10.51 -6.59 -17.24
N GLY A 119 9.35 -6.65 -17.91
CA GLY A 119 9.09 -7.51 -19.07
C GLY A 119 8.68 -8.95 -18.75
N ALA A 120 8.64 -9.35 -17.47
CA ALA A 120 8.09 -10.65 -17.09
C ALA A 120 6.59 -10.74 -17.43
N ALA A 121 6.18 -11.83 -18.09
CA ALA A 121 4.78 -12.03 -18.49
C ALA A 121 3.82 -12.22 -17.29
N ASP A 122 4.35 -12.62 -16.13
CA ASP A 122 3.61 -12.82 -14.88
C ASP A 122 3.77 -11.64 -13.90
N ARG A 123 4.11 -10.45 -14.41
CA ARG A 123 4.24 -9.24 -13.58
C ARG A 123 2.87 -8.75 -13.13
N SER A 124 2.76 -8.44 -11.84
CA SER A 124 1.54 -7.86 -11.28
C SER A 124 1.55 -6.34 -11.42
N ALA A 125 0.39 -5.76 -11.63
CA ALA A 125 0.18 -4.32 -11.58
C ALA A 125 -0.48 -3.91 -10.27
N LEU A 126 -0.29 -2.65 -9.87
CA LEU A 126 -0.93 -2.07 -8.68
C LEU A 126 -1.59 -0.72 -9.05
N PRO A 127 -2.77 -0.41 -8.51
CA PRO A 127 -3.38 0.90 -8.68
C PRO A 127 -2.55 1.97 -7.97
N LEU A 128 -2.50 3.15 -8.57
CA LEU A 128 -1.99 4.37 -7.98
C LEU A 128 -2.99 5.52 -8.19
N ALA A 129 -3.04 6.45 -7.26
CA ALA A 129 -3.88 7.65 -7.35
C ALA A 129 -3.17 8.84 -6.72
N GLY A 130 -3.31 10.02 -7.30
CA GLY A 130 -2.65 11.24 -6.83
C GLY A 130 -3.07 12.46 -7.65
N ASP A 131 -2.97 13.64 -7.05
CA ASP A 131 -3.38 14.91 -7.68
C ASP A 131 -2.24 15.61 -8.43
N ASP A 132 -0.99 15.13 -8.25
CA ASP A 132 0.23 15.66 -8.90
C ASP A 132 0.83 14.61 -9.83
N GLU A 133 0.90 14.92 -11.13
CA GLU A 133 1.38 14.00 -12.16
C GLU A 133 2.85 13.61 -11.96
N ALA A 134 3.72 14.57 -11.62
CA ALA A 134 5.14 14.29 -11.40
C ALA A 134 5.37 13.39 -10.18
N ALA A 135 4.54 13.51 -9.15
CA ALA A 135 4.55 12.64 -7.97
C ALA A 135 4.06 11.23 -8.31
N LYS A 136 2.97 11.11 -9.09
CA LYS A 136 2.49 9.82 -9.59
C LYS A 136 3.57 9.11 -10.42
N GLU A 137 4.27 9.82 -11.30
CA GLU A 137 5.38 9.26 -12.06
C GLU A 137 6.54 8.80 -11.18
N ARG A 138 6.90 9.56 -10.13
CA ARG A 138 7.94 9.14 -9.17
C ARG A 138 7.56 7.85 -8.46
N VAL A 139 6.31 7.73 -8.02
CA VAL A 139 5.80 6.50 -7.40
C VAL A 139 5.73 5.36 -8.41
N ALA A 140 5.26 5.59 -9.64
CA ALA A 140 5.23 4.57 -10.69
C ALA A 140 6.62 4.01 -11.01
N ARG A 141 7.66 4.86 -11.06
CA ARG A 141 9.06 4.40 -11.22
C ARG A 141 9.55 3.56 -10.04
N LEU A 142 9.12 3.90 -8.82
CA LEU A 142 9.42 3.08 -7.65
C LEU A 142 8.71 1.71 -7.72
N LEU A 143 7.43 1.68 -8.12
CA LEU A 143 6.70 0.42 -8.34
C LEU A 143 7.42 -0.44 -9.38
N ASP A 144 7.86 0.17 -10.49
CA ASP A 144 8.61 -0.52 -11.53
C ASP A 144 9.91 -1.13 -10.99
N THR A 145 10.69 -0.35 -10.23
CA THR A 145 11.92 -0.81 -9.57
C THR A 145 11.65 -1.97 -8.59
N LEU A 146 10.51 -1.93 -7.89
CA LEU A 146 10.09 -2.97 -6.94
C LEU A 146 9.46 -4.19 -7.62
N GLY A 147 9.32 -4.17 -8.94
CA GLY A 147 8.87 -5.30 -9.73
C GLY A 147 7.37 -5.35 -9.98
N TYR A 148 6.71 -4.20 -10.01
CA TYR A 148 5.27 -4.05 -10.27
C TYR A 148 5.00 -3.05 -11.39
N ASP A 149 4.00 -3.35 -12.20
CA ASP A 149 3.43 -2.35 -13.10
C ASP A 149 2.51 -1.39 -12.33
N ALA A 150 2.27 -0.21 -12.90
CA ALA A 150 1.52 0.85 -12.26
C ALA A 150 0.26 1.18 -13.08
N VAL A 151 -0.91 1.22 -12.44
CA VAL A 151 -2.17 1.62 -13.09
C VAL A 151 -2.65 2.91 -12.46
N ASP A 152 -2.60 4.00 -13.21
CA ASP A 152 -3.18 5.26 -12.79
C ASP A 152 -4.71 5.17 -12.73
N THR A 153 -5.25 5.46 -11.55
CA THR A 153 -6.69 5.43 -11.25
C THR A 153 -7.26 6.84 -11.00
N GLY A 154 -6.45 7.88 -11.25
CA GLY A 154 -6.84 9.29 -11.18
C GLY A 154 -6.45 9.97 -9.87
N THR A 155 -7.33 10.84 -9.39
CA THR A 155 -7.10 11.73 -8.23
C THR A 155 -7.25 11.01 -6.89
N LEU A 156 -6.84 11.65 -5.80
CA LEU A 156 -7.06 11.09 -4.45
C LEU A 156 -8.54 10.93 -4.10
N ASP A 157 -9.42 11.73 -4.71
CA ASP A 157 -10.87 11.58 -4.56
C ASP A 157 -11.39 10.32 -5.27
N ALA A 158 -10.65 9.80 -6.26
CA ALA A 158 -10.94 8.53 -6.93
C ALA A 158 -10.31 7.31 -6.25
N SER A 159 -9.39 7.52 -5.30
CA SER A 159 -8.56 6.47 -4.69
C SER A 159 -9.33 5.40 -3.90
N TRP A 160 -10.58 5.68 -3.50
CA TRP A 160 -11.46 4.72 -2.83
C TRP A 160 -11.68 3.44 -3.64
N ARG A 161 -11.52 3.48 -4.98
CA ARG A 161 -11.63 2.31 -5.86
C ARG A 161 -10.63 1.20 -5.58
N SER A 162 -9.62 1.50 -4.76
CA SER A 162 -8.59 0.56 -4.31
C SER A 162 -8.60 0.32 -2.80
N GLU A 163 -9.56 0.88 -2.05
CA GLU A 163 -9.65 0.77 -0.59
C GLU A 163 -10.31 -0.56 -0.16
N PRO A 164 -10.26 -0.92 1.15
CA PRO A 164 -10.91 -2.12 1.65
C PRO A 164 -12.37 -2.22 1.23
N GLY A 165 -12.81 -3.43 0.88
CA GLY A 165 -14.17 -3.70 0.40
C GLY A 165 -14.37 -3.49 -1.10
N THR A 166 -13.33 -3.11 -1.85
CA THR A 166 -13.40 -2.98 -3.31
C THR A 166 -12.88 -4.22 -4.04
N PRO A 167 -13.28 -4.47 -5.31
CA PRO A 167 -12.91 -5.67 -6.05
C PRO A 167 -11.39 -5.86 -6.25
N VAL A 168 -10.61 -4.77 -6.29
CA VAL A 168 -9.15 -4.83 -6.48
C VAL A 168 -8.39 -5.07 -5.16
N TYR A 169 -9.09 -5.05 -4.02
CA TYR A 169 -8.49 -5.08 -2.71
C TYR A 169 -8.15 -6.49 -2.25
N VAL A 170 -6.86 -6.82 -2.22
CA VAL A 170 -6.22 -8.04 -1.71
C VAL A 170 -6.60 -9.31 -2.47
N GLN A 171 -7.89 -9.62 -2.58
CA GLN A 171 -8.42 -10.87 -3.10
C GLN A 171 -7.92 -11.27 -4.50
N PRO A 172 -7.77 -10.36 -5.48
CA PRO A 172 -7.24 -10.74 -6.80
C PRO A 172 -5.82 -11.31 -6.77
N TYR A 173 -5.02 -10.95 -5.76
CA TYR A 173 -3.64 -11.40 -5.58
C TYR A 173 -3.55 -12.69 -4.76
N LEU A 174 -4.69 -13.17 -4.24
CA LEU A 174 -4.83 -14.39 -3.48
C LEU A 174 -5.48 -15.46 -4.34
N ARG A 175 -5.21 -16.74 -4.01
CA ARG A 175 -6.11 -17.80 -4.42
C ARG A 175 -7.34 -17.74 -3.52
N ALA A 176 -8.48 -18.22 -4.01
CA ALA A 176 -9.68 -18.36 -3.18
C ALA A 176 -9.36 -19.19 -1.92
N ARG A 177 -9.78 -18.68 -0.76
CA ARG A 177 -9.61 -19.40 0.50
C ARG A 177 -10.52 -20.65 0.49
N PRO A 178 -9.99 -21.83 0.85
CA PRO A 178 -10.83 -23.00 1.07
C PRO A 178 -11.86 -22.76 2.19
N GLU A 179 -13.08 -23.20 1.97
CA GLU A 179 -14.14 -23.14 2.97
C GLU A 179 -13.85 -24.11 4.15
N GLY A 180 -14.36 -23.78 5.34
CA GLY A 180 -14.33 -24.67 6.49
C GLY A 180 -12.97 -24.83 7.20
N LEU A 181 -11.96 -24.03 6.85
CA LEU A 181 -10.67 -24.05 7.54
C LEU A 181 -10.80 -23.57 8.99
N SER A 182 -10.14 -24.27 9.91
CA SER A 182 -9.86 -23.76 11.25
C SER A 182 -9.05 -22.45 11.19
N GLU A 183 -9.03 -21.67 12.27
CA GLU A 183 -8.21 -20.44 12.31
C GLU A 183 -6.72 -20.73 12.08
N GLU A 184 -6.20 -21.85 12.60
CA GLU A 184 -4.82 -22.26 12.41
C GLU A 184 -4.55 -22.61 10.94
N ASP A 185 -5.42 -23.42 10.33
CA ASP A 185 -5.26 -23.84 8.93
C ASP A 185 -5.43 -22.67 7.97
N ALA A 186 -6.35 -21.74 8.27
CA ALA A 186 -6.51 -20.49 7.53
C ALA A 186 -5.25 -19.63 7.57
N ARG A 187 -4.63 -19.53 8.76
CA ARG A 187 -3.37 -18.83 8.93
C ARG A 187 -2.26 -19.50 8.13
N ARG A 188 -2.10 -20.83 8.23
CA ARG A 188 -1.10 -21.58 7.45
C ARG A 188 -1.33 -21.40 5.96
N TRP A 189 -2.55 -21.61 5.49
CA TRP A 189 -2.96 -21.41 4.11
C TRP A 189 -2.59 -20.00 3.62
N PHE A 190 -2.87 -18.95 4.40
CA PHE A 190 -2.55 -17.59 4.01
C PHE A 190 -1.05 -17.39 3.77
N PHE A 191 -0.19 -17.92 4.64
CA PHE A 191 1.26 -17.76 4.53
C PHE A 191 1.92 -18.65 3.48
N ASP A 192 1.37 -19.84 3.25
CA ASP A 192 1.96 -20.85 2.37
C ASP A 192 1.45 -20.76 0.92
N THR A 193 0.26 -20.18 0.72
CA THR A 193 -0.35 -20.08 -0.60
C THR A 193 0.39 -19.07 -1.48
N PRO A 194 0.87 -19.46 -2.68
CA PRO A 194 1.46 -18.53 -3.62
C PRO A 194 0.48 -17.42 -4.02
N GLY A 195 1.02 -16.23 -4.28
CA GLY A 195 0.24 -15.15 -4.88
C GLY A 195 -0.24 -15.49 -6.30
N VAL A 196 -1.30 -14.81 -6.72
CA VAL A 196 -1.80 -14.82 -8.09
C VAL A 196 -1.35 -13.53 -8.78
N PRO A 197 -0.61 -13.61 -9.90
CA PRO A 197 -0.30 -12.44 -10.69
C PRO A 197 -1.55 -11.73 -11.22
N VAL A 198 -1.61 -10.40 -11.09
CA VAL A 198 -2.74 -9.60 -11.56
C VAL A 198 -2.25 -8.60 -12.61
N PRO A 199 -2.55 -8.79 -13.90
CA PRO A 199 -2.06 -7.89 -14.95
C PRO A 199 -2.75 -6.52 -14.89
N ALA A 200 -2.13 -5.52 -15.51
CA ALA A 200 -2.63 -4.14 -15.53
C ALA A 200 -4.08 -4.00 -16.07
N GLU A 201 -4.43 -4.76 -17.09
CA GLU A 201 -5.81 -4.80 -17.62
C GLU A 201 -6.80 -5.22 -16.54
N ARG A 202 -6.50 -6.27 -15.77
CA ARG A 202 -7.37 -6.73 -14.69
C ARG A 202 -7.51 -5.71 -13.57
N VAL A 203 -6.44 -5.00 -13.23
CA VAL A 203 -6.50 -3.89 -12.26
C VAL A 203 -7.40 -2.75 -12.76
N ARG A 204 -7.31 -2.39 -14.04
CA ARG A 204 -8.20 -1.37 -14.65
C ARG A 204 -9.67 -1.80 -14.60
N GLU A 205 -9.96 -3.04 -14.96
CA GLU A 205 -11.32 -3.59 -14.88
C GLU A 205 -11.90 -3.50 -13.46
N LEU A 206 -11.15 -4.02 -12.48
CA LEU A 206 -11.61 -4.12 -11.10
C LEU A 206 -11.81 -2.75 -10.44
N THR A 207 -10.94 -1.78 -10.77
CA THR A 207 -11.08 -0.41 -10.28
C THR A 207 -12.22 0.33 -10.97
N ALA A 208 -12.42 0.13 -12.28
CA ALA A 208 -13.53 0.70 -13.02
C ALA A 208 -14.90 0.14 -12.58
N SER A 209 -14.95 -1.14 -12.19
CA SER A 209 -16.17 -1.80 -11.71
C SER A 209 -16.48 -1.55 -10.23
N ALA A 210 -15.58 -0.87 -9.49
CA ALA A 210 -15.77 -0.65 -8.06
C ALA A 210 -17.01 0.22 -7.80
N VAL A 211 -17.81 -0.18 -6.82
CA VAL A 211 -18.96 0.59 -6.32
C VAL A 211 -18.62 1.08 -4.91
N ARG A 212 -18.85 2.37 -4.66
CA ARG A 212 -18.47 2.98 -3.38
C ARG A 212 -19.42 2.53 -2.27
N GLY A 213 -18.94 1.68 -1.37
CA GLY A 213 -19.61 1.32 -0.13
C GLY A 213 -19.22 2.20 1.05
N PRO A 214 -19.66 1.84 2.28
CA PRO A 214 -19.15 2.43 3.50
C PRO A 214 -17.62 2.35 3.57
N ALA A 215 -16.97 3.42 4.05
CA ALA A 215 -15.52 3.42 4.16
C ALA A 215 -15.02 2.47 5.26
N GLY A 216 -13.90 1.83 4.97
CA GLY A 216 -13.15 1.02 5.92
C GLY A 216 -13.37 -0.49 5.76
N GLY A 217 -12.33 -1.26 6.10
CA GLY A 217 -12.40 -2.71 6.11
C GLY A 217 -12.72 -3.25 7.50
N SER A 218 -13.12 -4.52 7.55
CA SER A 218 -13.03 -5.32 8.78
C SER A 218 -11.88 -6.30 8.65
N ARG A 219 -11.20 -6.58 9.76
CA ARG A 219 -10.20 -7.67 9.79
C ARG A 219 -10.85 -9.04 9.55
N ALA A 220 -12.13 -9.20 9.89
CA ALA A 220 -12.91 -10.40 9.59
C ALA A 220 -13.16 -10.57 8.09
N ALA A 221 -13.49 -9.48 7.38
CA ALA A 221 -13.76 -9.50 5.93
C ALA A 221 -12.54 -9.87 5.07
N LEU A 222 -11.32 -9.72 5.60
CA LEU A 222 -10.09 -10.21 4.95
C LEU A 222 -9.85 -11.71 5.19
N ALA A 223 -10.49 -12.29 6.19
CA ALA A 223 -10.47 -13.73 6.44
C ALA A 223 -11.59 -14.43 5.62
N ASP A 224 -12.73 -13.79 5.40
CA ASP A 224 -13.93 -14.45 4.87
C ASP A 224 -14.07 -14.45 3.33
N GLY A 225 -12.99 -14.23 2.59
CA GLY A 225 -12.96 -14.28 1.12
C GLY A 225 -11.92 -15.25 0.56
#